data_AF-A0A6M3IHE8-F1
#
_entry.id   AF-A0A6M3IHE8-F1
#
_cell.length_a   1.000
_cell.length_b   1.000
_cell.length_c   1.000
_cell.angle_alpha   90.00
_cell.angle_beta   90.00
_cell.angle_gamma   90.00
#
_symmetry.space_group_name_H-M   'P 1'
#
loop_
_entity.id
_entity.type
_entity.pdbx_description
1 polymer ?
#
loop_
_entity_poly.entity_id
_entity_poly.type
_entity_poly.pdbx_seq_one_letter_code
_entity_poly.pdbx_strand_id
1 'polypeptide(L)'
;MNRADFDHLISTDLNVYLRDLRDSKESEYATDADTLLNFHRAGPFLGMTPAQYCMVLLTKHVQGITNQVMSGKWTWAYRMENGGEGLKQRLADLVNYASLLFALLHEEDATREVEA
;
A
#
# COMPACT_ATOMS: atom_id res chain seq x y z
N MET A 1 15.73 -20.66 -3.49
CA MET A 1 14.43 -20.59 -4.18
C MET A 1 14.68 -20.59 -5.67
N ASN A 2 14.07 -21.51 -6.41
CA ASN A 2 14.14 -21.48 -7.88
C ASN A 2 13.03 -20.55 -8.46
N ARG A 3 12.98 -20.38 -9.78
CA ARG A 3 11.98 -19.51 -10.43
C ARG A 3 10.54 -19.96 -10.16
N ALA A 4 10.27 -21.26 -10.26
CA ALA A 4 8.93 -21.80 -10.06
C ALA A 4 8.47 -21.60 -8.60
N ASP A 5 9.34 -21.86 -7.63
CA ASP A 5 9.06 -21.62 -6.22
C ASP A 5 8.78 -20.13 -5.94
N PHE A 6 9.54 -19.24 -6.56
CA PHE A 6 9.36 -17.79 -6.42
C PHE A 6 8.02 -17.33 -7.00
N ASP A 7 7.74 -17.70 -8.26
CA ASP A 7 6.50 -17.33 -8.92
C ASP A 7 5.30 -17.90 -8.17
N HIS A 8 5.41 -19.14 -7.65
CA HIS A 8 4.40 -19.74 -6.80
C HIS A 8 4.19 -18.91 -5.53
N LEU A 9 5.24 -18.63 -4.75
CA LEU A 9 5.15 -17.84 -3.53
C LEU A 9 4.50 -16.47 -3.77
N ILE A 10 4.93 -15.75 -4.81
CA ILE A 10 4.37 -14.43 -5.11
C ILE A 10 2.90 -14.54 -5.52
N SER A 11 2.56 -15.50 -6.39
CA SER A 11 1.19 -15.62 -6.93
C SER A 11 0.17 -16.16 -5.93
N THR A 12 0.56 -17.04 -5.01
CA THR A 12 -0.36 -17.74 -4.09
C THR A 12 -0.35 -17.21 -2.67
N ASP A 13 0.70 -16.53 -2.24
CA ASP A 13 0.76 -15.89 -0.92
C ASP A 13 0.52 -14.38 -1.05
N LEU A 14 1.50 -13.64 -1.58
CA LEU A 14 1.45 -12.19 -1.59
C LEU A 14 0.30 -11.62 -2.45
N ASN A 15 0.16 -12.09 -3.69
CA ASN A 15 -0.85 -11.54 -4.60
C ASN A 15 -2.29 -11.92 -4.22
N VAL A 16 -2.50 -13.07 -3.58
CA VAL A 16 -3.80 -13.42 -3.00
C VAL A 16 -4.11 -12.44 -1.88
N TYR A 17 -3.16 -12.26 -0.96
CA TYR A 17 -3.34 -11.34 0.16
C TYR A 17 -3.57 -9.90 -0.27
N LEU A 18 -2.86 -9.41 -1.29
CA LEU A 18 -3.03 -8.06 -1.82
C LEU A 18 -4.44 -7.81 -2.37
N ARG A 19 -5.06 -8.82 -3.00
CA ARG A 19 -6.46 -8.73 -3.45
C ARG A 19 -7.40 -8.60 -2.26
N ASP A 20 -7.28 -9.50 -1.28
CA ASP A 20 -8.12 -9.49 -0.07
C ASP A 20 -7.95 -8.18 0.73
N LEU A 21 -6.71 -7.67 0.82
CA LEU A 21 -6.40 -6.41 1.47
C LEU A 21 -7.09 -5.24 0.75
N ARG A 22 -7.06 -5.22 -0.58
CA ARG A 22 -7.74 -4.18 -1.36
C ARG A 22 -9.24 -4.24 -1.17
N ASP A 23 -9.84 -5.42 -1.26
CA ASP A 23 -11.28 -5.62 -1.08
C ASP A 23 -11.74 -5.19 0.33
N SER A 24 -10.98 -5.56 1.36
CA SER A 24 -11.29 -5.18 2.74
C SER A 24 -11.08 -3.69 3.01
N LYS A 25 -10.03 -3.06 2.46
CA LYS A 25 -9.76 -1.62 2.63
C LYS A 25 -10.73 -0.76 1.84
N GLU A 26 -11.16 -1.19 0.66
CA GLU A 26 -12.22 -0.54 -0.09
C GLU A 26 -13.50 -0.51 0.76
N SER A 27 -13.86 -1.60 1.44
CA SER A 27 -15.03 -1.60 2.33
C SER A 27 -14.95 -0.64 3.54
N GLU A 28 -13.74 -0.28 4.00
CA GLU A 28 -13.51 0.62 5.15
C GLU A 28 -13.58 2.11 4.78
N TYR A 29 -13.28 2.49 3.53
CA TYR A 29 -13.21 3.89 3.10
C TYR A 29 -14.15 4.26 1.94
N ALA A 30 -14.68 3.27 1.21
CA ALA A 30 -15.55 3.48 0.05
C ALA A 30 -17.01 3.17 0.43
N THR A 31 -17.75 4.20 0.88
CA THR A 31 -19.21 4.21 0.68
C THR A 31 -19.59 4.42 -0.79
N ASP A 32 -18.65 4.86 -1.62
CA ASP A 32 -18.79 5.10 -3.06
C ASP A 32 -17.54 4.56 -3.76
N ALA A 33 -17.70 3.95 -4.93
CA ALA A 33 -16.74 3.15 -5.72
C ALA A 33 -15.38 3.80 -6.11
N ASP A 34 -14.93 4.84 -5.41
CA ASP A 34 -13.66 5.54 -5.61
C ASP A 34 -12.62 5.09 -4.57
N THR A 35 -11.70 4.23 -4.99
CA THR A 35 -10.58 3.72 -4.18
C THR A 35 -9.60 4.83 -3.74
N LEU A 36 -9.63 6.03 -4.35
CA LEU A 36 -8.69 7.14 -4.09
C LEU A 36 -9.31 8.29 -3.28
N LEU A 37 -10.61 8.21 -2.96
CA LEU A 37 -11.37 9.27 -2.32
C LEU A 37 -10.75 9.79 -1.02
N ASN A 38 -10.16 8.91 -0.23
CA ASN A 38 -9.48 9.27 1.02
C ASN A 38 -8.29 10.21 0.76
N PHE A 39 -7.50 9.98 -0.30
CA PHE A 39 -6.37 10.83 -0.66
C PHE A 39 -6.85 12.17 -1.25
N HIS A 40 -7.90 12.13 -2.07
CA HIS A 40 -8.54 13.33 -2.63
C HIS A 40 -9.12 14.26 -1.56
N ARG A 41 -9.60 13.71 -0.44
CA ARG A 41 -10.12 14.52 0.68
C ARG A 41 -9.03 14.93 1.66
N ALA A 42 -8.21 13.99 2.12
CA ALA A 42 -7.27 14.22 3.20
C ALA A 42 -6.04 15.03 2.77
N GLY A 43 -5.54 14.83 1.55
CA GLY A 43 -4.39 15.57 1.03
C GLY A 43 -4.64 17.08 1.06
N PRO A 44 -5.67 17.58 0.34
CA PRO A 44 -5.98 19.01 0.32
C PRO A 44 -6.32 19.58 1.70
N PHE A 45 -7.02 18.82 2.55
CA PHE A 45 -7.30 19.23 3.93
C PHE A 45 -6.02 19.51 4.74
N LEU A 46 -4.93 18.79 4.44
CA LEU A 46 -3.61 18.96 5.07
C LEU A 46 -2.68 19.91 4.28
N GLY A 47 -3.15 20.54 3.19
CA GLY A 47 -2.34 21.39 2.34
C GLY A 47 -1.32 20.63 1.48
N MET A 48 -1.60 19.37 1.16
CA MET A 48 -0.77 18.51 0.31
C MET A 48 -1.54 18.09 -0.95
N THR A 49 -0.84 17.71 -2.02
CA THR A 49 -1.50 16.96 -3.10
C THR A 49 -1.88 15.55 -2.62
N PRO A 50 -2.87 14.91 -3.23
CA PRO A 50 -3.19 13.50 -2.97
C PRO A 50 -1.96 12.57 -3.05
N ALA A 51 -1.13 12.71 -4.10
CA ALA A 51 0.08 11.92 -4.25
C ALA A 51 1.11 12.19 -3.14
N GLN A 52 1.30 13.46 -2.73
CA GLN A 52 2.18 13.82 -1.62
C GLN A 52 1.71 13.18 -0.30
N TYR A 53 0.41 13.23 -0.01
CA TYR A 53 -0.15 12.59 1.18
C TYR A 53 0.00 11.07 1.13
N CYS A 54 -0.24 10.44 -0.03
CA CYS A 54 0.00 9.01 -0.22
C CYS A 54 1.47 8.63 0.04
N MET A 55 2.43 9.44 -0.43
CA MET A 55 3.85 9.22 -0.20
C MET A 55 4.23 9.27 1.30
N VAL A 56 3.59 10.14 2.09
CA VAL A 56 3.78 10.17 3.56
C VAL A 56 3.35 8.83 4.18
N LEU A 57 2.17 8.31 3.80
CA LEU A 57 1.66 7.04 4.30
C LEU A 57 2.52 5.85 3.84
N LEU A 58 2.97 5.85 2.58
CA LEU A 58 3.91 4.87 2.04
C LEU A 58 5.21 4.85 2.86
N THR A 59 5.75 6.02 3.19
CA THR A 59 7.00 6.16 3.95
C THR A 59 6.91 5.52 5.34
N LYS A 60 5.75 5.57 5.99
CA LYS A 60 5.51 4.86 7.27
C LYS A 60 5.77 3.35 7.13
N HIS A 61 5.32 2.74 6.03
CA HIS A 61 5.54 1.31 5.78
C HIS A 61 7.01 1.01 5.51
N VAL A 62 7.69 1.84 4.71
CA VAL A 62 9.14 1.74 4.49
C VAL A 62 9.90 1.79 5.82
N GLN A 63 9.62 2.79 6.67
CA GLN A 63 10.26 2.92 7.98
C GLN A 63 10.03 1.70 8.88
N GLY A 64 8.80 1.17 8.90
CA GLY A 64 8.47 -0.04 9.66
C GLY A 64 9.24 -1.28 9.18
N ILE A 65 9.35 -1.46 7.85
CA ILE A 65 10.13 -2.53 7.24
C ILE A 65 11.62 -2.36 7.58
N THR A 66 12.17 -1.17 7.39
CA THR A 66 13.57 -0.85 7.69
C THR A 66 13.89 -1.20 9.14
N ASN A 67 13.05 -0.77 10.10
CA ASN A 67 13.27 -1.07 11.51
C ASN A 67 13.31 -2.59 11.79
N GLN A 68 12.39 -3.36 11.21
CA GLN A 68 12.33 -4.81 11.41
C GLN A 68 13.52 -5.53 10.76
N VAL A 69 13.83 -5.22 9.51
CA VAL A 69 14.93 -5.84 8.75
C VAL A 69 16.28 -5.50 9.38
N MET A 70 16.53 -4.22 9.66
CA MET A 70 17.82 -3.75 10.18
C MET A 70 18.07 -4.20 11.62
N SER A 71 17.01 -4.39 12.42
CA SER A 71 17.16 -4.91 13.79
C SER A 71 17.38 -6.42 13.85
N GLY A 72 17.20 -7.16 12.76
CA GLY A 72 17.25 -8.62 12.77
C GLY A 72 16.04 -9.28 13.44
N LYS A 73 15.01 -8.51 13.81
CA LYS A 73 13.88 -8.97 14.63
C LYS A 73 12.57 -8.73 13.90
N TRP A 74 11.98 -9.81 13.39
CA TRP A 74 10.67 -9.77 12.73
C TRP A 74 9.90 -11.07 12.91
N THR A 75 8.58 -10.96 12.81
CA THR A 75 7.67 -12.10 12.70
C THR A 75 7.26 -12.25 11.24
N TRP A 76 7.58 -13.38 10.62
CA TRP A 76 7.23 -13.68 9.23
C TRP A 76 5.77 -14.15 9.10
N ALA A 77 4.84 -13.24 9.38
CA ALA A 77 3.40 -13.45 9.29
C ALA A 77 2.71 -12.16 8.81
N TYR A 78 1.43 -12.22 8.45
CA TYR A 78 0.62 -11.03 8.21
C TYR A 78 0.19 -10.39 9.53
N ARG A 79 -0.28 -11.18 10.49
CA ARG A 79 -0.68 -10.70 11.82
C ARG A 79 0.17 -11.37 12.91
N MET A 80 0.54 -10.59 13.91
CA MET A 80 1.18 -11.05 15.13
C MET A 80 0.13 -11.48 16.17
N GLU A 81 0.52 -12.34 17.12
CA GLU A 81 -0.39 -12.81 18.19
C GLU A 81 -0.94 -11.67 19.06
N ASN A 82 -0.17 -10.61 19.25
CA ASN A 82 -0.59 -9.41 19.99
C ASN A 82 -1.49 -8.47 19.18
N GLY A 83 -1.95 -8.90 18.00
CA GLY A 83 -2.78 -8.10 17.08
C GLY A 83 -2.00 -7.13 16.20
N GLY A 84 -0.68 -7.01 16.37
CA GLY A 84 0.18 -6.16 15.55
C GLY A 84 0.40 -6.68 14.12
N GLU A 85 0.98 -5.84 13.27
CA GLU A 85 1.32 -6.17 11.88
C GLU A 85 2.66 -6.91 11.81
N GLY A 86 2.66 -8.11 11.23
CA GLY A 86 3.89 -8.84 10.90
C GLY A 86 4.59 -8.31 9.65
N LEU A 87 5.80 -8.80 9.36
CA LEU A 87 6.61 -8.28 8.24
C LEU A 87 5.94 -8.52 6.88
N LYS A 88 5.19 -9.62 6.70
CA LYS A 88 4.45 -9.87 5.45
C LYS A 88 3.38 -8.80 5.20
N GLN A 89 2.64 -8.41 6.25
CA GLN A 89 1.63 -7.34 6.14
C GLN A 89 2.28 -6.02 5.75
N ARG A 90 3.38 -5.63 6.39
CA ARG A 90 4.06 -4.36 6.06
C ARG A 90 4.54 -4.32 4.61
N LEU A 91 5.05 -5.44 4.09
CA LEU A 91 5.46 -5.57 2.70
C LEU A 91 4.24 -5.52 1.75
N ALA A 92 3.14 -6.18 2.10
CA ALA A 92 1.90 -6.11 1.33
C ALA A 92 1.33 -4.68 1.30
N ASP A 93 1.29 -3.98 2.43
CA ASP A 93 0.88 -2.58 2.48
C ASP A 93 1.79 -1.68 1.64
N LEU A 94 3.11 -1.89 1.69
CA LEU A 94 4.04 -1.14 0.85
C LEU A 94 3.69 -1.30 -0.64
N VAL A 95 3.44 -2.53 -1.11
CA VAL A 95 3.04 -2.79 -2.51
C VAL A 95 1.70 -2.12 -2.80
N ASN A 96 0.72 -2.24 -1.91
CA ASN A 96 -0.59 -1.62 -2.08
C ASN A 96 -0.49 -0.09 -2.19
N TYR A 97 0.23 0.58 -1.27
CA TYR A 97 0.44 2.03 -1.33
C TYR A 97 1.25 2.46 -2.54
N ALA A 98 2.19 1.65 -3.02
CA ALA A 98 2.89 1.93 -4.27
C ALA A 98 1.93 1.87 -5.48
N SER A 99 0.98 0.92 -5.51
CA SER A 99 -0.08 0.87 -6.52
C SER A 99 -1.04 2.06 -6.44
N LEU A 100 -1.40 2.50 -5.24
CA LEU A 100 -2.25 3.69 -5.04
C LEU A 100 -1.53 4.96 -5.48
N LEU A 101 -0.25 5.10 -5.14
CA LEU A 101 0.57 6.24 -5.59
C LEU A 101 0.71 6.26 -7.11
N PHE A 102 0.89 5.10 -7.75
CA PHE A 102 0.89 4.99 -9.21
C PHE A 102 -0.42 5.51 -9.82
N ALA A 103 -1.57 5.10 -9.26
CA ALA A 103 -2.87 5.55 -9.75
C ALA A 103 -3.06 7.06 -9.60
N LEU A 104 -2.70 7.63 -8.44
CA LEU A 104 -2.78 9.07 -8.19
C LEU A 104 -1.92 9.88 -9.15
N LEU A 105 -0.67 9.45 -9.38
CA LEU A 105 0.23 10.12 -10.32
C LEU A 105 -0.25 9.99 -11.77
N HIS A 106 -0.88 8.88 -12.14
CA HIS A 106 -1.49 8.70 -13.45
C HIS A 106 -2.66 9.69 -13.66
N GLU A 107 -3.52 9.87 -12.66
CA GLU A 107 -4.59 10.88 -12.70
C GLU A 107 -4.05 12.31 -12.76
N GLU A 108 -3.00 12.61 -11.98
CA GLU A 108 -2.33 13.92 -12.01
C GLU A 108 -1.72 14.21 -13.39
N ASP A 109 -1.06 13.23 -14.01
CA ASP A 109 -0.42 13.37 -15.33
C ASP A 109 -1.46 13.59 -16.45
N ALA A 110 -2.52 12.78 -16.46
CA ALA A 110 -3.63 12.94 -17.40
C ALA A 110 -4.30 14.32 -17.31
N THR A 111 -4.34 14.92 -16.11
CA THR A 111 -4.89 16.27 -15.93
C THR A 111 -3.96 17.35 -16.51
N ARG A 112 -2.63 17.18 -16.39
CA ARG A 112 -1.64 18.14 -16.90
C ARG A 112 -1.62 18.19 -18.43
N GLU A 113 -1.83 17.06 -19.10
CA GLU A 113 -1.90 17.01 -20.57
C GLU A 113 -3.11 17.77 -21.14
N VAL A 114 -4.19 17.90 -20.36
CA VAL A 114 -5.41 18.62 -20.78
C VAL A 114 -5.27 20.14 -20.63
N GLU A 115 -4.41 20.59 -19.71
CA GLU A 115 -4.17 22.01 -19.43
C GLU A 115 -3.05 22.65 -20.28
N ALA A 116 -2.30 21.84 -21.03
CA ALA A 116 -1.17 22.25 -21.88
C ALA A 116 -1.59 22.57 -23.33
#